data_AF-A0A940P373-F1
#
_entry.id   AF-A0A940P373-F1
#
_cell.length_a   1.000
_cell.length_b   1.000
_cell.length_c   1.000
_cell.angle_alpha   90.00
_cell.angle_beta   90.00
_cell.angle_gamma   90.00
#
_symmetry.space_group_name_H-M   'P 1'
#
loop_
_entity.id
_entity.type
_entity.pdbx_description
1 polymer ?
#
loop_
_entity_poly.entity_id
_entity_poly.type
_entity_poly.pdbx_seq_one_letter_code
_entity_poly.pdbx_strand_id
1 'polypeptide(L)' 'MDKSVLIPEKGPVMCLHCNVQMKRVKVEEWAPSNILLKQLQKIADNTGVRIYHCKSCGKVEFFR' A
#
# COMPACT_ATOMS: atom_id res chain seq x y z
N MET A 1 22.20 0.55 8.20
CA MET A 1 21.47 -0.67 7.82
C MET A 1 20.30 -0.23 6.95
N ASP A 2 20.57 -0.07 5.66
CA ASP A 2 19.57 0.24 4.65
C ASP A 2 18.54 -0.89 4.59
N LYS A 3 17.35 -0.64 5.16
CA LYS A 3 16.19 -1.50 4.90
C LYS A 3 15.62 -1.08 3.54
N SER A 4 16.34 -1.45 2.49
CA SER A 4 15.79 -1.46 1.14
C SER A 4 14.65 -2.49 1.16
N VAL A 5 13.43 -1.99 1.31
CA VAL A 5 12.23 -2.82 1.28
C VAL A 5 12.10 -3.33 -0.15
N LEU A 6 12.51 -4.58 -0.35
CA LEU A 6 12.35 -5.30 -1.60
C LEU A 6 10.85 -5.37 -1.91
N ILE A 7 10.38 -4.59 -2.88
CA ILE A 7 9.09 -4.87 -3.50
C ILE A 7 9.23 -6.25 -4.15
N PRO A 8 8.34 -7.21 -3.87
CA PRO A 8 8.22 -8.35 -4.74
C PRO A 8 7.64 -7.86 -6.06
N GLU A 9 8.48 -7.69 -7.08
CA GLU A 9 8.03 -7.35 -8.44
C GLU A 9 7.05 -8.40 -9.03
N LYS A 10 6.92 -9.57 -8.38
CA LYS A 10 6.08 -10.70 -8.83
C LYS A 10 5.28 -11.40 -7.73
N GLY A 11 5.14 -10.84 -6.52
CA GLY A 11 4.55 -11.55 -5.38
C GLY A 11 3.50 -10.75 -4.60
N PRO A 12 2.56 -11.43 -3.92
CA PRO A 12 1.62 -10.77 -3.03
C PRO A 12 2.34 -10.16 -1.81
N VAL A 13 1.98 -8.93 -1.44
CA VAL A 13 2.46 -8.31 -0.18
C VAL A 13 1.77 -9.00 0.99
N MET A 14 2.55 -9.48 1.97
CA MET A 14 2.05 -10.23 3.11
C MET A 14 2.14 -9.43 4.41
N CYS A 15 1.10 -9.50 5.23
CA CYS A 15 1.13 -8.93 6.58
C CYS A 15 1.87 -9.89 7.51
N LEU A 16 3.02 -9.48 8.03
CA LEU A 16 3.84 -10.33 8.93
C LEU A 16 3.17 -10.68 10.26
N HIS A 17 2.16 -9.91 10.68
CA HIS A 17 1.44 -10.16 11.93
C HIS A 17 0.34 -11.20 11.75
N CYS A 18 -0.45 -11.08 10.68
CA CYS A 18 -1.61 -11.96 10.46
C CYS A 18 -1.32 -13.10 9.48
N ASN A 19 -0.16 -13.09 8.83
CA ASN A 19 0.21 -13.99 7.75
C ASN A 19 -0.83 -14.06 6.61
N VAL A 20 -1.46 -12.92 6.29
CA VAL A 20 -2.44 -12.79 5.20
C VAL A 20 -1.96 -11.82 4.15
N GLN A 21 -2.46 -11.97 2.92
CA GLN A 21 -2.18 -11.04 1.84
C GLN A 21 -2.79 -9.66 2.13
N MET A 22 -1.95 -8.63 2.08
CA MET A 22 -2.36 -7.23 2.15
C MET A 22 -2.95 -6.78 0.81
N LYS A 23 -3.95 -5.90 0.88
CA LYS A 23 -4.55 -5.31 -0.32
C LYS A 23 -3.92 -3.96 -0.61
N ARG A 24 -3.62 -3.72 -1.88
CA ARG A 24 -3.20 -2.38 -2.34
C ARG A 24 -4.35 -1.41 -2.12
N VAL A 25 -4.08 -0.29 -1.46
CA VAL A 25 -5.04 0.79 -1.31
C VAL A 25 -5.23 1.44 -2.68
N LYS A 26 -6.48 1.53 -3.10
CA LYS A 26 -6.89 2.36 -4.23
C LYS A 26 -7.90 3.35 -3.69
N VAL A 27 -7.55 4.64 -3.73
CA VAL A 27 -8.40 5.71 -3.19
C VAL A 27 -9.76 5.73 -3.90
N GLU A 28 -9.82 5.37 -5.18
CA GLU A 28 -11.08 5.26 -5.92
C GLU A 28 -12.03 4.21 -5.34
N GLU A 29 -11.51 3.13 -4.73
CA GLU A 29 -12.33 2.08 -4.11
C GLU A 29 -12.65 2.39 -2.63
N TRP A 30 -11.73 3.05 -1.93
CA TRP A 30 -11.85 3.29 -0.48
C TRP A 30 -12.50 4.63 -0.10
N ALA A 31 -12.23 5.69 -0.85
CA ALA A 31 -12.71 7.05 -0.60
C ALA A 31 -12.93 7.82 -1.92
N PRO A 32 -13.90 7.39 -2.77
CA PRO A 32 -14.07 7.90 -4.13
C PRO A 32 -14.35 9.40 -4.22
N SER A 33 -14.92 10.01 -3.18
CA SER A 33 -15.23 11.45 -3.12
C SER A 33 -14.10 12.31 -2.53
N ASN A 34 -13.03 11.71 -1.99
CA ASN A 34 -11.96 12.47 -1.33
C ASN A 34 -10.87 12.88 -2.32
N ILE A 35 -10.92 14.14 -2.76
CA ILE A 35 -10.00 14.66 -3.79
C ILE A 35 -8.54 14.77 -3.30
N LEU A 36 -8.32 15.07 -2.02
CA LEU A 36 -6.98 15.19 -1.44
C LEU A 36 -6.27 13.84 -1.43
N LEU A 37 -6.99 12.77 -1.05
CA LEU A 37 -6.45 11.42 -1.08
C LEU A 37 -6.12 10.98 -2.51
N LYS A 38 -6.92 11.37 -3.50
CA LYS A 38 -6.62 11.05 -4.92
C LYS A 38 -5.34 11.73 -5.39
N GLN A 39 -5.11 12.99 -4.99
CA GLN A 39 -3.87 13.70 -5.32
C GLN A 39 -2.66 13.04 -4.64
N LEU A 40 -2.79 12.65 -3.37
CA LEU A 40 -1.74 11.94 -2.65
C LEU A 40 -1.40 10.60 -3.32
N GLN A 41 -2.41 9.83 -3.75
CA GLN A 41 -2.20 8.58 -4.47
C GLN A 41 -1.44 8.79 -5.78
N LYS A 42 -1.76 9.83 -6.55
CA LYS A 42 -1.02 10.18 -7.79
C LYS A 42 0.44 10.51 -7.52
N ILE A 43 0.73 11.27 -6.45
CA ILE A 43 2.11 11.60 -6.06
C ILE A 43 2.86 10.34 -5.64
N ALA A 44 2.21 9.47 -4.86
CA ALA A 44 2.79 8.19 -4.44
C ALA A 44 3.11 7.30 -5.66
N ASP A 45 2.17 7.14 -6.59
CA ASP A 45 2.39 6.33 -7.80
C ASP A 45 3.51 6.89 -8.68
N ASN A 46 3.62 8.23 -8.82
CA ASN A 46 4.71 8.87 -9.57
C ASN A 46 6.10 8.71 -8.92
N THR A 47 6.14 8.47 -7.60
CA THR A 47 7.39 8.26 -6.85
C THR A 47 7.74 6.78 -6.65
N GLY A 48 6.90 5.89 -7.19
CA GLY A 48 7.00 4.44 -7.02
C GLY A 48 6.41 3.91 -5.71
N VAL A 49 5.91 4.80 -4.84
CA VAL A 49 5.37 4.42 -3.52
C VAL A 49 3.97 3.82 -3.67
N ARG A 50 3.79 2.60 -3.15
CA ARG A 50 2.54 1.85 -3.11
C ARG A 50 2.11 1.63 -1.67
N ILE A 51 0.83 1.85 -1.41
CA ILE A 51 0.24 1.74 -0.08
C ILE A 51 -0.55 0.44 0.00
N TYR A 52 -0.33 -0.35 1.05
CA TYR A 52 -1.03 -1.61 1.30
C TYR A 52 -1.67 -1.61 2.68
N HIS A 53 -2.83 -2.22 2.81
CA HIS A 53 -3.51 -2.38 4.09
C HIS A 53 -3.85 -3.86 4.35
N CYS A 54 -3.67 -4.29 5.59
CA CYS A 54 -4.10 -5.60 6.06
C CYS A 54 -5.57 -5.53 6.44
N LYS A 55 -6.41 -6.39 5.84
CA LYS A 55 -7.83 -6.45 6.19
C LYS A 55 -8.10 -7.04 7.58
N SER A 56 -7.20 -7.89 8.08
CA SER A 56 -7.42 -8.59 9.36
C SER A 56 -7.07 -7.73 10.57
N CYS A 57 -5.97 -6.97 10.53
CA CYS A 57 -5.54 -6.15 11.67
C CYS A 57 -5.51 -4.63 11.40
N GLY A 58 -5.86 -4.20 10.19
CA GLY A 58 -5.86 -2.77 9.82
C GLY A 58 -4.46 -2.16 9.61
N LYS A 59 -3.37 -2.92 9.75
CA LYS A 59 -2.01 -2.42 9.56
C LYS A 59 -1.82 -1.86 8.14
N VAL A 60 -1.21 -0.69 8.03
CA VAL A 60 -0.86 -0.03 6.76
C VAL A 60 0.65 -0.06 6.57
N GLU A 61 1.10 -0.41 5.37
CA GLU A 61 2.51 -0.42 5.01
C GLU A 61 2.73 0.28 3.65
N PHE A 62 3.91 0.89 3.52
CA PHE A 62 4.34 1.63 2.33
C PHE A 62 5.54 0.90 1.72
N PHE A 63 5.46 0.63 0.43
CA PHE A 63 6.51 -0.04 -0.35
C PHE A 63 6.92 0.89 -1.48
N ARG A 64 8.22 1.05 -1.76
CA ARG A 64 8.73 1.85 -2.87
C ARG A 64 9.41 0.98 -3.89
#